data_AF-A0A1I9YCM0-F1
#
_entry.id   AF-A0A1I9YCM0-F1
#
_cell.length_a   1.000
_cell.length_b   1.000
_cell.length_c   1.000
_cell.angle_alpha   90.00
_cell.angle_beta   90.00
_cell.angle_gamma   90.00
#
_symmetry.space_group_name_H-M   'P 1'
#
loop_
_entity.id
_entity.type
_entity.pdbx_description
1 polymer ?
#
loop_
_entity_poly.entity_id
_entity_poly.type
_entity_poly.pdbx_seq_one_letter_code
_entity_poly.pdbx_strand_id
1 'polypeptide(L)'
;MDNDKTLDGFHDSYLIGIDVDHLTNSITLKLRLGDTVTSLIFHGATRFLLTEMLIQNIVYDIKDLMPGSDAHQHAKALLDKSYWKVKKPGSRIITITASLGAELLIEFESLEKLIH
;
A
#
# COMPACT_ATOMS: atom_id res chain seq x y z
N MET A 1 -3.58 11.10 15.95
CA MET A 1 -3.69 10.21 17.13
C MET A 1 -4.82 9.25 16.85
N ASP A 2 -4.55 7.96 17.10
CA ASP A 2 -5.32 6.75 16.81
C ASP A 2 -5.52 6.36 15.33
N ASN A 3 -4.60 5.55 14.77
CA ASN A 3 -4.91 4.39 13.87
C ASN A 3 -3.67 3.76 13.17
N ASP A 4 -2.65 3.29 13.91
CA ASP A 4 -1.46 2.68 13.26
C ASP A 4 -1.10 1.25 13.68
N LYS A 5 -1.82 0.63 14.64
CA LYS A 5 -1.61 -0.80 14.95
C LYS A 5 -1.90 -1.73 13.78
N THR A 6 -2.68 -1.25 12.80
CA THR A 6 -3.04 -2.04 11.62
C THR A 6 -1.83 -2.31 10.74
N LEU A 7 -0.87 -1.39 10.67
CA LEU A 7 0.32 -1.47 9.83
C LEU A 7 1.56 -2.04 10.55
N ASP A 8 1.46 -2.24 11.87
CA ASP A 8 2.52 -2.87 12.65
C ASP A 8 2.65 -4.38 12.36
N GLY A 9 3.89 -4.87 12.50
CA GLY A 9 4.19 -6.30 12.53
C GLY A 9 4.35 -6.98 11.17
N PHE A 10 4.53 -6.21 10.09
CA PHE A 10 4.75 -6.76 8.74
C PHE A 10 6.21 -6.81 8.30
N HIS A 11 7.17 -6.37 9.12
CA HIS A 11 8.59 -6.56 8.83
C HIS A 11 8.87 -8.06 8.58
N ASP A 12 9.65 -8.35 7.54
CA ASP A 12 9.95 -9.71 7.03
C ASP A 12 8.76 -10.48 6.44
N SER A 13 7.60 -9.85 6.28
CA SER A 13 6.48 -10.48 5.57
C SER A 13 6.74 -10.55 4.07
N TYR A 14 6.36 -11.66 3.45
CA TYR A 14 6.41 -11.81 1.99
C TYR A 14 5.14 -11.23 1.36
N LEU A 15 5.27 -10.36 0.37
CA LEU A 15 4.17 -9.98 -0.51
C LEU A 15 3.90 -11.11 -1.50
N ILE A 16 2.79 -11.82 -1.28
CA ILE A 16 2.42 -13.04 -2.03
C ILE A 16 1.22 -12.84 -2.96
N GLY A 17 0.60 -11.66 -2.95
CA GLY A 17 -0.50 -11.36 -3.86
C GLY A 17 -0.90 -9.90 -3.83
N ILE A 18 -1.33 -9.41 -4.98
CA ILE A 18 -1.88 -8.07 -5.18
C ILE A 18 -3.14 -8.25 -6.03
N ASP A 19 -4.27 -7.75 -5.54
CA ASP A 19 -5.51 -7.62 -6.28
C ASP A 19 -5.82 -6.14 -6.47
N VAL A 20 -6.17 -5.72 -7.69
CA VAL A 20 -6.44 -4.32 -8.04
C VAL A 20 -7.75 -4.28 -8.80
N ASP A 21 -8.78 -3.72 -8.18
CA ASP A 21 -10.10 -3.56 -8.78
C ASP A 21 -10.49 -2.08 -8.85
N HIS A 22 -10.39 -1.53 -10.06
CA HIS A 22 -10.78 -0.15 -10.33
C HIS A 22 -12.30 0.07 -10.28
N LEU A 23 -13.13 -0.97 -10.48
CA LEU A 23 -14.59 -0.83 -10.45
C LEU A 23 -15.10 -0.65 -9.03
N THR A 24 -14.51 -1.37 -8.08
CA THR A 24 -14.82 -1.22 -6.65
C THR A 24 -13.92 -0.20 -5.95
N ASN A 25 -12.91 0.35 -6.65
CA ASN A 25 -11.84 1.19 -6.09
C ASN A 25 -11.21 0.51 -4.87
N SER A 26 -10.78 -0.74 -5.04
CA SER A 26 -10.13 -1.51 -3.99
C SER A 26 -8.80 -2.08 -4.43
N ILE A 27 -7.85 -2.11 -3.51
CA ILE A 27 -6.59 -2.83 -3.66
C ILE A 27 -6.45 -3.77 -2.48
N THR A 28 -6.13 -5.04 -2.71
CA THR A 28 -5.85 -5.99 -1.64
C THR A 28 -4.42 -6.49 -1.77
N LEU A 29 -3.65 -6.32 -0.70
CA LEU A 29 -2.33 -6.92 -0.57
C LEU A 29 -2.40 -8.14 0.32
N LYS A 30 -1.83 -9.26 -0.12
CA LYS A 30 -1.68 -10.48 0.68
C LYS A 30 -0.24 -10.61 1.15
N LEU A 31 -0.06 -10.60 2.46
CA LEU A 31 1.22 -10.69 3.14
C LEU A 31 1.29 -12.01 3.91
N ARG A 32 2.44 -12.67 3.89
CA ARG A 32 2.71 -13.89 4.65
C ARG A 32 3.84 -13.70 5.63
N LEU A 33 3.60 -14.03 6.90
CA LEU A 33 4.61 -14.12 7.95
C LEU A 33 4.50 -15.48 8.66
N GLY A 34 5.50 -16.33 8.49
CA GLY A 34 5.41 -17.74 8.89
C GLY A 34 4.21 -18.44 8.22
N ASP A 35 3.36 -19.06 9.03
CA ASP A 35 2.15 -19.75 8.56
C ASP A 35 0.92 -18.82 8.46
N THR A 36 1.04 -17.58 8.91
CA THR A 36 -0.08 -16.61 8.91
C THR A 36 -0.14 -15.86 7.58
N VAL A 37 -1.33 -15.78 7.00
CA VAL A 37 -1.60 -14.90 5.85
C VAL A 37 -2.50 -13.77 6.30
N THR A 38 -2.09 -12.54 6.01
CA THR A 38 -2.87 -11.34 6.30
C THR A 38 -3.20 -10.62 5.00
N SER A 39 -4.43 -10.14 4.87
CA SER A 39 -4.85 -9.24 3.80
C SER A 39 -4.95 -7.81 4.31
N LEU A 40 -4.32 -6.87 3.62
CA LEU A 40 -4.52 -5.44 3.78
C LEU A 40 -5.39 -4.95 2.63
N ILE A 41 -6.60 -4.49 2.93
CA ILE A 41 -7.60 -4.06 1.96
C ILE A 41 -7.69 -2.54 2.03
N PHE A 42 -7.34 -1.89 0.92
CA PHE A 42 -7.37 -0.45 0.73
C PHE A 42 -8.64 -0.08 0.00
N HIS A 43 -9.59 0.50 0.72
CA HIS A 43 -10.88 0.93 0.19
C HIS A 43 -10.83 2.37 -0.31
N GLY A 44 -11.54 2.67 -1.39
CA GLY A 44 -11.51 3.97 -2.03
C GLY A 44 -10.15 4.26 -2.68
N ALA A 45 -9.46 3.20 -3.13
CA ALA A 45 -8.18 3.31 -3.80
C ALA A 45 -8.34 4.01 -5.16
N THR A 46 -7.64 5.11 -5.34
CA THR A 46 -7.74 5.96 -6.55
C THR A 46 -6.52 5.83 -7.43
N ARG A 47 -5.36 5.53 -6.85
CA ARG A 47 -4.10 5.34 -7.57
C ARG A 47 -3.25 4.26 -6.93
N PHE A 48 -2.53 3.56 -7.79
CA PHE A 48 -1.58 2.52 -7.45
C PHE A 48 -0.34 2.69 -8.29
N LEU A 49 0.83 2.54 -7.69
CA LEU A 49 2.08 2.41 -8.39
C LEU A 49 2.88 1.28 -7.75
N LEU A 50 3.36 0.37 -8.59
CA LEU A 50 4.23 -0.74 -8.22
C LEU A 50 5.48 -0.69 -9.10
N THR A 51 6.64 -0.78 -8.47
CA THR A 51 7.94 -0.88 -9.14
C THR A 51 8.75 -2.05 -8.58
N GLU A 52 9.71 -2.54 -9.37
CA GLU A 52 10.70 -3.54 -8.92
C GLU A 52 10.10 -4.85 -8.36
N MET A 53 8.98 -5.33 -8.91
CA MET A 53 8.39 -6.61 -8.49
C MET A 53 9.34 -7.78 -8.84
N LEU A 54 9.97 -8.37 -7.83
CA LEU A 54 10.91 -9.49 -7.97
C LEU A 54 10.28 -10.82 -7.54
N ILE A 55 11.06 -11.91 -7.59
CA ILE A 55 10.60 -13.22 -7.09
C ILE A 55 10.50 -13.27 -5.57
N GLN A 56 11.33 -12.48 -4.87
CA GLN A 56 11.30 -12.28 -3.43
C GLN A 56 10.92 -10.81 -3.18
N ASN A 57 9.75 -10.59 -2.56
CA ASN A 57 9.25 -9.27 -2.20
C ASN A 57 9.05 -9.25 -0.68
N ILE A 58 10.12 -8.91 0.05
CA ILE A 58 10.13 -8.96 1.52
C ILE A 58 9.89 -7.55 2.04
N VAL A 59 8.78 -7.37 2.76
CA VAL A 59 8.42 -6.09 3.37
C VAL A 59 9.47 -5.71 4.40
N TYR A 60 10.10 -4.55 4.19
CA TYR A 60 10.89 -3.90 5.20
C TYR A 60 10.01 -3.01 6.06
N ASP A 61 9.12 -2.23 5.42
CA ASP A 61 8.33 -1.23 6.13
C ASP A 61 7.02 -0.92 5.39
N ILE A 62 5.99 -0.56 6.17
CA ILE A 62 4.72 -0.06 5.65
C ILE A 62 4.38 1.21 6.43
N LYS A 63 4.24 2.33 5.72
CA LYS A 63 4.03 3.64 6.34
C LYS A 63 2.87 4.38 5.72
N ASP A 64 1.98 4.91 6.57
CA ASP A 64 1.05 5.97 6.18
C ASP A 64 1.80 7.30 6.16
N LEU A 65 1.80 7.98 5.01
CA LEU A 65 2.56 9.19 4.79
C LEU A 65 1.78 10.40 5.32
N MET A 66 2.36 11.10 6.31
CA MET A 66 1.75 12.28 6.90
C MET A 66 1.45 13.34 5.83
N PRO A 67 0.18 13.76 5.66
CA PRO A 67 -0.18 14.78 4.68
C PRO A 67 0.63 16.06 4.84
N GLY A 68 1.21 16.52 3.73
CA GLY A 68 2.02 17.73 3.68
C GLY A 68 3.52 17.54 3.95
N SER A 69 3.95 16.38 4.47
CA SER A 69 5.38 16.04 4.59
C SER A 69 6.08 15.90 3.24
N ASP A 70 7.40 16.07 3.19
CA ASP A 70 8.19 15.93 1.95
C ASP A 70 7.99 14.55 1.30
N ALA A 71 7.97 13.48 2.11
CA ALA A 71 7.72 12.12 1.64
C ALA A 71 6.33 11.99 1.01
N HIS A 72 5.29 12.54 1.66
CA HIS A 72 3.93 12.55 1.11
C HIS A 72 3.85 13.33 -0.20
N GLN A 73 4.45 14.52 -0.28
CA GLN A 73 4.45 15.34 -1.49
C GLN A 73 5.17 14.63 -2.65
N HIS A 74 6.31 13.99 -2.37
CA HIS A 74 7.05 13.21 -3.35
C HIS A 74 6.22 12.02 -3.87
N ALA A 75 5.65 11.21 -2.97
CA ALA A 75 4.80 10.08 -3.32
C ALA A 75 3.58 10.52 -4.15
N LYS A 76 2.93 11.61 -3.78
CA LYS A 76 1.84 12.20 -4.54
C LYS A 76 2.24 12.57 -5.96
N ALA A 77 3.41 13.20 -6.15
CA ALA A 77 3.90 13.56 -7.47
C ALA A 77 4.20 12.34 -8.36
N LEU A 78 4.62 11.21 -7.78
CA LEU A 78 4.80 9.95 -8.50
C LEU A 78 3.45 9.35 -8.91
N LEU A 79 2.48 9.34 -8.00
CA LEU A 79 1.12 8.83 -8.25
C LEU A 79 0.35 9.70 -9.27
N ASP A 80 0.49 11.03 -9.22
CA ASP A 80 -0.10 11.94 -10.20
C ASP A 80 0.36 11.62 -11.64
N LYS A 81 1.60 11.15 -11.79
CA LYS A 81 2.15 10.70 -13.09
C LYS A 81 1.66 9.32 -13.50
N SER A 82 1.31 8.44 -12.55
CA SER A 82 0.89 7.07 -12.85
C SER A 82 -0.55 7.02 -13.39
N TYR A 83 -1.46 7.82 -12.83
CA TYR A 83 -2.86 7.86 -13.28
C TYR A 83 -3.49 9.25 -13.12
N TRP A 84 -3.66 9.93 -14.25
CA TRP A 84 -4.12 11.33 -14.31
C TRP A 84 -5.64 11.51 -14.35
N LYS A 85 -6.43 10.44 -14.56
CA LYS A 85 -7.89 10.52 -14.70
C LYS A 85 -8.66 10.54 -13.38
N VAL A 86 -7.96 10.63 -12.25
CA VAL A 86 -8.57 10.67 -10.92
C VAL A 86 -9.34 11.97 -10.73
N LYS A 87 -10.66 11.87 -10.52
CA LYS A 87 -11.55 13.03 -10.29
C LYS A 87 -11.43 13.56 -8.85
N LYS A 88 -11.31 12.64 -7.90
CA LYS A 88 -11.14 12.93 -6.47
C LYS A 88 -10.06 12.00 -5.93
N PRO A 89 -8.86 12.51 -5.61
CA PRO A 89 -7.82 11.73 -4.95
C PRO A 89 -8.25 11.22 -3.59
N GLY A 90 -7.76 10.04 -3.19
CA GLY A 90 -7.90 9.54 -1.82
C GLY A 90 -7.24 10.48 -0.81
N SER A 91 -7.71 10.43 0.44
CA SER A 91 -7.22 11.30 1.52
C SER A 91 -5.89 10.85 2.13
N ARG A 92 -5.46 9.61 1.87
CA ARG A 92 -4.27 8.98 2.45
C ARG A 92 -3.37 8.39 1.37
N ILE A 93 -2.07 8.37 1.65
CA ILE A 93 -1.08 7.69 0.81
C ILE A 93 -0.25 6.79 1.70
N ILE A 94 -0.20 5.49 1.41
CA ILE A 94 0.77 4.61 2.03
C ILE A 94 1.91 4.30 1.07
N THR A 95 3.07 4.03 1.66
CA THR A 95 4.19 3.39 0.98
C THR A 95 4.46 2.04 1.60
N ILE A 96 4.87 1.09 0.77
CA ILE A 96 5.45 -0.17 1.20
C ILE A 96 6.82 -0.24 0.56
N THR A 97 7.83 -0.37 1.40
CA THR A 97 9.20 -0.54 0.95
C THR A 97 9.64 -1.96 1.24
N ALA A 98 10.38 -2.53 0.31
CA ALA A 98 10.87 -3.89 0.43
C ALA A 98 12.38 -3.87 0.72
N SER A 99 12.84 -4.79 1.57
CA SER A 99 14.27 -5.06 1.69
C SER A 99 14.82 -5.68 0.41
N LEU A 100 13.95 -6.34 -0.34
CA LEU A 100 14.18 -6.84 -1.70
C LEU A 100 12.85 -6.87 -2.45
N GLY A 101 12.82 -6.28 -3.65
CA GLY A 101 11.68 -6.39 -4.57
C GLY A 101 10.74 -5.20 -4.54
N ALA A 102 9.44 -5.50 -4.40
CA ALA A 102 8.35 -4.58 -4.69
C ALA A 102 8.33 -3.31 -3.83
N GLU A 103 8.38 -2.17 -4.49
CA GLU A 103 8.13 -0.85 -3.93
C GLU A 103 6.72 -0.41 -4.35
N LEU A 104 5.87 -0.04 -3.39
CA LEU A 104 4.46 0.29 -3.65
C LEU A 104 4.08 1.65 -3.09
N LEU A 105 3.27 2.38 -3.86
CA LEU A 105 2.52 3.55 -3.42
C LEU A 105 1.03 3.33 -3.67
N ILE A 106 0.19 3.57 -2.67
CA ILE A 106 -1.26 3.44 -2.77
C ILE A 106 -1.92 4.72 -2.24
N GLU A 107 -2.75 5.35 -3.07
CA GLU A 107 -3.64 6.46 -2.68
C GLU A 107 -5.04 5.90 -2.41
N PHE A 108 -5.58 6.13 -1.21
CA PHE A 108 -6.82 5.47 -0.72
C PHE A 108 -7.55 6.30 0.34
N GLU A 109 -8.70 5.80 0.83
CA GLU A 109 -9.50 6.46 1.86
C GLU A 109 -9.48 5.72 3.19
N SER A 110 -9.63 4.40 3.19
CA SER A 110 -9.62 3.61 4.43
C SER A 110 -8.93 2.25 4.25
N LEU A 111 -8.44 1.70 5.37
CA LEU A 111 -7.67 0.47 5.42
C LEU A 111 -8.33 -0.52 6.36
N GLU A 112 -8.43 -1.77 5.91
CA GLU A 112 -8.90 -2.91 6.68
C GLU A 112 -7.84 -4.02 6.70
N LYS A 113 -7.72 -4.72 7.83
CA LYS A 113 -6.81 -5.87 8.01
C LYS A 113 -7.62 -7.11 8.33
N LEU A 114 -7.41 -8.17 7.55
CA LEU A 114 -8.00 -9.49 7.75
C LEU A 114 -6.92 -10.55 7.93
N ILE A 115 -6.99 -11.33 9.00
CA ILE A 115 -6.07 -12.43 9.29
C ILE A 115 -6.78 -13.75 8.94
N HIS A 116 -6.09 -14.63 8.22
CA HIS A 116 -6.58 -15.95 7.78
C HIS A 116 -5.90 -17.08 8.53
#